data_AF-A0A249PLL0-F1
#
_entry.id   AF-A0A249PLL0-F1
#
_cell.length_a   1.000
_cell.length_b   1.000
_cell.length_c   1.000
_cell.angle_alpha   90.00
_cell.angle_beta   90.00
_cell.angle_gamma   90.00
#
_symmetry.space_group_name_H-M   'P 1'
#
loop_
_entity.id
_entity.type
_entity.pdbx_description
1 polymer ?
#
loop_
_entity_poly.entity_id
_entity_poly.type
_entity_poly.pdbx_seq_one_letter_code
_entity_poly.pdbx_strand_id
1 'polypeptide(L)'
;MLYWPMPCHIGTAQARLDERIARSPVGEGWIARMHFADACASQWIGGELVHLEDLVLQDAPRGVRTPSRELSIIRIDTARPSGADHAFHERWAAQRILQ
;
A
#
# COMPACT_ATOMS: atom_id res chain seq x y z
N MET A 1 -36.74 -4.74 -14.94
CA MET A 1 -36.76 -3.34 -14.43
C MET A 1 -37.01 -3.44 -12.92
N LEU A 2 -36.10 -3.23 -11.97
CA LEU A 2 -34.74 -2.68 -11.91
C LEU A 2 -34.03 -3.41 -10.75
N TYR A 3 -32.95 -4.16 -11.01
CA TYR A 3 -32.00 -4.56 -9.97
C TYR A 3 -30.95 -3.44 -9.91
N TRP A 4 -31.20 -2.44 -9.07
CA TRP A 4 -30.20 -1.46 -8.65
C TRP A 4 -29.28 -2.15 -7.62
N PRO A 5 -27.95 -1.88 -7.59
CA PRO A 5 -27.01 -2.65 -6.80
C PRO A 5 -27.35 -2.47 -5.32
N MET A 6 -27.69 -3.58 -4.67
CA MET A 6 -27.67 -3.63 -3.23
C MET A 6 -26.24 -3.33 -2.79
N PRO A 7 -26.00 -2.35 -1.89
CA PRO A 7 -24.64 -2.02 -1.47
C PRO A 7 -23.99 -3.30 -0.92
N CYS A 8 -22.86 -3.69 -1.51
CA CYS A 8 -22.19 -4.91 -1.10
C CYS A 8 -21.78 -4.77 0.37
N HIS A 9 -21.86 -5.87 1.13
CA HIS A 9 -21.45 -5.89 2.53
C HIS A 9 -20.01 -5.39 2.73
N ILE A 10 -19.16 -5.52 1.71
CA ILE A 10 -17.80 -4.97 1.67
C ILE A 10 -17.83 -3.43 1.68
N GLY A 11 -18.57 -2.80 0.77
CA GLY A 11 -18.63 -1.33 0.69
C GLY A 11 -19.23 -0.70 1.94
N THR A 12 -20.23 -1.35 2.55
CA THR A 12 -20.79 -0.89 3.84
C THR A 12 -19.82 -1.08 5.01
N ALA A 13 -19.03 -2.16 5.03
CA ALA A 13 -17.99 -2.36 6.04
C ALA A 13 -16.83 -1.34 5.88
N GLN A 14 -16.45 -1.04 4.64
CA GLN A 14 -15.41 -0.06 4.32
C GLN A 14 -15.81 1.36 4.74
N ALA A 15 -17.02 1.80 4.38
CA ALA A 15 -17.53 3.11 4.80
C ALA A 15 -17.57 3.27 6.33
N ARG A 16 -17.93 2.19 7.07
CA ARG A 16 -17.92 2.19 8.54
C ARG A 16 -16.50 2.24 9.12
N LEU A 17 -15.55 1.60 8.46
CA LEU A 17 -14.15 1.68 8.86
C LEU A 17 -13.61 3.09 8.66
N ASP A 18 -13.86 3.69 7.51
CA ASP A 18 -13.43 5.06 7.18
C ASP A 18 -13.94 6.07 8.21
N GLU A 19 -15.22 5.96 8.60
CA GLU A 19 -15.81 6.84 9.61
C GLU A 19 -15.20 6.64 11.00
N ARG A 20 -14.82 5.41 11.36
CA ARG A 20 -14.13 5.13 12.64
C ARG A 20 -12.71 5.66 12.65
N ILE A 21 -11.99 5.54 11.54
CA ILE A 21 -10.61 6.03 11.42
C ILE A 21 -10.58 7.56 11.44
N ALA A 22 -11.51 8.22 10.75
CA ALA A 22 -11.63 9.68 10.74
C ALA A 22 -11.87 10.29 12.13
N ARG A 23 -12.54 9.55 13.03
CA ARG A 23 -12.84 10.00 14.40
C ARG A 23 -11.78 9.61 15.44
N SER A 24 -10.77 8.85 15.03
CA SER A 24 -9.80 8.27 15.95
C SER A 24 -8.54 9.13 16.05
N PRO A 25 -8.02 9.40 17.26
CA PRO A 25 -6.74 10.10 17.44
C PRO A 25 -5.55 9.30 16.90
N VAL A 26 -5.71 7.99 16.66
CA VAL A 26 -4.69 7.12 16.07
C VAL A 26 -4.90 6.89 14.56
N GLY A 27 -5.80 7.63 13.91
CA GLY A 27 -6.15 7.44 12.50
C GLY A 27 -4.95 7.57 11.56
N GLU A 28 -4.15 8.62 11.74
CA GLU A 28 -2.86 8.82 11.04
C GLU A 28 -1.94 7.60 11.18
N GLY A 29 -1.75 7.10 12.42
CA GLY A 29 -0.92 5.93 12.68
C GLY A 29 -1.52 4.61 12.19
N TRP A 30 -2.84 4.54 11.99
CA TRP A 30 -3.49 3.39 11.35
C TRP A 30 -3.24 3.40 9.84
N ILE A 31 -3.41 4.56 9.19
CA ILE A 31 -3.14 4.73 7.75
C ILE A 31 -1.67 4.41 7.45
N ALA A 32 -0.73 4.94 8.25
CA ALA A 32 0.69 4.66 8.10
C ALA A 32 1.02 3.16 8.15
N ARG A 33 0.36 2.39 9.06
CA ARG A 33 0.56 0.93 9.16
C ARG A 33 -0.11 0.13 8.05
N MET A 34 -1.25 0.61 7.54
CA MET A 34 -1.94 -0.04 6.41
C MET A 34 -1.11 0.01 5.12
N HIS A 35 -0.36 1.08 4.89
CA HIS A 35 0.54 1.17 3.73
C HIS A 35 1.61 0.07 3.73
N PHE A 36 2.18 -0.28 4.88
CA PHE A 36 3.14 -1.38 4.96
C PHE A 36 2.50 -2.76 4.70
N ALA A 37 1.27 -2.96 5.18
CA ALA A 37 0.53 -4.20 4.91
C ALA A 37 0.17 -4.35 3.42
N ASP A 38 -0.22 -3.25 2.77
CA ASP A 38 -0.52 -3.20 1.34
C ASP A 38 0.72 -3.46 0.47
N ALA A 39 1.86 -2.85 0.80
CA ALA A 39 3.15 -3.11 0.14
C ALA A 39 3.62 -4.56 0.32
N CYS A 40 3.42 -5.14 1.51
CA CYS A 40 3.74 -6.55 1.78
C CYS A 40 2.85 -7.50 0.95
N ALA A 41 1.54 -7.24 0.89
CA ALA A 41 0.60 -8.04 0.12
C ALA A 41 0.88 -7.95 -1.38
N SER A 42 1.19 -6.76 -1.88
CA SER A 42 1.51 -6.51 -3.30
C SER A 42 2.75 -7.29 -3.74
N GLN A 43 3.75 -7.41 -2.87
CA GLN A 43 4.94 -8.20 -3.18
C GLN A 43 4.72 -9.70 -3.08
N TRP A 44 3.93 -10.14 -2.09
CA TRP A 44 3.52 -11.54 -2.03
C TRP A 44 2.84 -11.97 -3.34
N ILE A 45 1.95 -11.14 -3.88
CA ILE A 45 1.33 -11.35 -5.19
C ILE A 45 2.36 -11.28 -6.32
N GLY A 46 3.36 -10.40 -6.19
CA GLY A 46 4.49 -10.24 -7.10
C GLY A 46 5.49 -11.41 -7.11
N GLY A 47 5.38 -12.36 -6.17
CA GLY A 47 6.23 -13.54 -6.03
C GLY A 47 7.38 -13.40 -5.02
N GLU A 48 7.52 -12.24 -4.38
CA GLU A 48 8.60 -11.95 -3.44
C GLU A 48 8.05 -11.89 -2.01
N LEU A 49 8.50 -12.79 -1.15
CA LEU A 49 8.11 -12.80 0.26
C LEU A 49 9.01 -11.86 1.05
N VAL A 50 8.54 -10.62 1.19
CA VAL A 50 9.22 -9.62 2.01
C VAL A 50 8.57 -9.50 3.38
N HIS A 51 9.41 -9.51 4.40
CA HIS A 51 9.00 -9.36 5.78
C HIS A 51 8.59 -7.92 6.09
N LEU A 52 7.49 -7.76 6.85
CA LEU A 52 6.96 -6.45 7.25
C LEU A 52 8.01 -5.63 8.02
N GLU A 53 8.79 -6.29 8.87
CA GLU A 53 9.87 -5.68 9.63
C GLU A 53 10.96 -5.04 8.76
N ASP A 54 11.27 -5.65 7.61
CA ASP A 54 12.27 -5.10 6.68
C ASP A 54 11.75 -3.85 5.99
N LEU A 55 10.44 -3.78 5.71
CA LEU A 55 9.80 -2.57 5.18
C LEU A 55 9.86 -1.42 6.18
N VAL A 56 9.57 -1.71 7.46
CA VAL A 56 9.58 -0.72 8.54
C VAL A 56 11.00 -0.22 8.83
N LEU A 57 11.98 -1.12 8.86
CA LEU A 57 13.39 -0.74 9.07
C LEU A 57 13.96 0.09 7.92
N GLN A 58 13.42 -0.09 6.71
CA GLN A 58 13.84 0.63 5.52
C GLN A 58 13.21 2.04 5.39
N ASP A 59 12.05 2.27 6.02
CA ASP A 59 11.39 3.59 6.07
C ASP A 59 12.10 4.58 7.02
N ALA A 60 12.94 4.09 7.92
CA ALA A 60 13.68 4.95 8.84
C ALA A 60 14.58 5.96 8.08
N PRO A 61 14.66 7.24 8.52
CA PRO A 61 15.34 8.34 7.80
C PRO A 61 16.83 8.13 7.58
N ARG A 62 17.43 7.14 8.25
CA ARG A 62 18.75 6.60 7.93
C ARG A 62 18.55 5.10 7.76
N GLY A 63 18.29 4.68 6.51
CA GLY A 63 18.10 3.26 6.19
C GLY A 63 19.20 2.42 6.83
N VAL A 64 18.81 1.52 7.73
CA VAL A 64 19.73 0.86 8.66
C VAL A 64 20.51 -0.28 7.98
N ARG A 65 20.06 -0.76 6.81
CA ARG A 65 20.74 -1.79 6.02
C ARG A 65 20.95 -1.35 4.57
N THR A 66 22.02 -1.88 3.95
CA THR A 66 22.29 -1.73 2.52
C THR A 66 21.10 -2.28 1.73
N PRO A 67 20.45 -1.49 0.88
CA PRO A 67 19.25 -1.94 0.18
C PRO A 67 19.61 -3.06 -0.81
N SER A 68 18.99 -4.22 -0.62
CA SER A 68 18.96 -5.27 -1.65
C SER A 68 18.15 -4.78 -2.87
N ARG A 69 18.40 -5.36 -4.05
CA ARG A 69 17.67 -5.03 -5.30
C ARG A 69 16.15 -5.14 -5.11
N GLU A 70 15.70 -6.11 -4.33
CA GLU A 70 14.28 -6.30 -4.00
C GLU A 70 13.72 -5.16 -3.14
N LEU A 71 14.46 -4.72 -2.11
CA LEU A 71 14.10 -3.56 -1.28
C LEU A 71 14.12 -2.22 -2.04
N SER A 72 14.86 -2.14 -3.14
CA SER A 72 14.89 -0.95 -3.99
C SER A 72 13.59 -0.73 -4.76
N ILE A 73 12.94 -1.81 -5.21
CA ILE A 73 11.67 -1.76 -5.95
C ILE A 73 10.54 -1.32 -5.01
N ILE A 74 10.53 -1.86 -3.79
CA ILE A 74 9.52 -1.54 -2.78
C ILE A 74 9.64 -0.11 -2.31
N ARG A 75 10.87 0.41 -2.17
CA ARG A 75 11.05 1.79 -1.73
C ARG A 75 10.53 2.80 -2.75
N ILE A 76 10.53 2.46 -4.04
CA ILE A 76 9.87 3.30 -5.06
C ILE A 76 8.34 3.26 -4.87
N ASP A 77 7.80 2.12 -4.43
CA ASP A 77 6.37 1.91 -4.15
C ASP A 77 5.91 2.61 -2.86
N THR A 78 6.68 2.51 -1.77
CA THR A 78 6.36 3.16 -0.49
C THR A 78 6.72 4.64 -0.43
N ALA A 79 7.59 5.13 -1.32
CA ALA A 79 7.89 6.56 -1.42
C ALA A 79 6.64 7.32 -1.87
N ARG A 80 5.96 7.93 -0.87
CA ARG A 80 4.75 8.76 -1.03
C ARG A 80 4.84 9.64 -2.29
N PRO A 81 4.04 9.39 -3.34
CA PRO A 81 3.99 10.30 -4.47
C PRO A 81 3.36 11.61 -4.02
N SER A 82 4.08 12.72 -4.16
CA SER A 82 3.54 14.05 -4.01
C SER A 82 2.68 14.37 -5.24
N GLY A 83 1.47 13.82 -5.32
CA GLY A 83 0.56 14.09 -6.43
C GLY A 83 -0.38 12.92 -6.69
N ALA A 84 -1.67 13.23 -6.79
CA ALA A 84 -2.77 12.31 -7.04
C ALA A 84 -2.72 11.70 -8.45
N ASP A 85 -1.75 10.83 -8.72
CA ASP A 85 -1.59 10.20 -10.03
C ASP A 85 -2.15 8.78 -10.02
N HIS A 86 -3.39 8.63 -10.52
CA HIS A 86 -4.07 7.34 -10.72
C HIS A 86 -3.33 6.42 -11.73
N ALA A 87 -2.34 6.96 -12.45
CA ALA A 87 -1.48 6.26 -13.40
C ALA A 87 -0.34 5.43 -12.74
N PHE A 88 -0.28 5.39 -11.40
CA PHE A 88 0.72 4.60 -10.66
C PHE A 88 0.68 3.10 -11.01
N HIS A 89 -0.52 2.50 -11.06
CA HIS A 89 -0.70 1.08 -11.40
C HIS A 89 -0.41 0.75 -12.88
N GLU A 90 -0.57 1.70 -13.81
CA GLU A 90 -0.28 1.48 -15.24
C GLU A 90 1.22 1.56 -15.54
N ARG A 91 1.94 2.49 -14.90
CA ARG A 91 3.41 2.56 -14.96
C ARG A 91 4.07 1.34 -14.31
N TRP A 92 3.44 0.79 -13.26
CA TRP A 92 3.86 -0.45 -12.58
C TRP A 92 3.88 -1.67 -13.51
N ALA A 93 2.87 -1.84 -14.37
CA ALA A 93 2.84 -2.94 -15.34
C ALA A 93 3.92 -2.79 -16.43
N ALA A 94 4.22 -1.55 -16.85
CA ALA A 94 5.18 -1.27 -17.91
C ALA A 94 6.65 -1.49 -17.47
N GLN A 95 6.98 -1.18 -16.22
CA GLN A 95 8.36 -1.21 -15.73
C GLN A 95 8.87 -2.63 -15.43
N ARG A 96 7.96 -3.59 -15.23
CA ARG A 96 8.27 -5.02 -15.01
C ARG A 96 8.46 -5.82 -16.32
N ILE A 97 8.03 -5.29 -17.47
CA ILE A 97 8.22 -5.90 -18.80
C ILE A 97 9.60 -5.54 -19.41
N LEU A 98 10.24 -4.49 -18.92
CA LEU A 98 11.51 -3.95 -19.45
C LEU A 98 12.76 -4.36 -18.65
N GLN A 99 12.67 -5.37 -17.79
CA GLN A 99 13.75 -5.96 -16.99
C GLN A 99 13.71 -7.49 -17.12
#